data_AF-A0A3N5UIK4-F1
#
_entry.id   AF-A0A3N5UIK4-F1
#
_cell.length_a   1.000
_cell.length_b   1.000
_cell.length_c   1.000
_cell.angle_alpha   90.00
_cell.angle_beta   90.00
_cell.angle_gamma   90.00
#
_symmetry.space_group_name_H-M   'P 1'
#
loop_
_entity.id
_entity.type
_entity.pdbx_description
1 polymer ?
#
loop_
_entity_poly.entity_id
_entity_poly.type
_entity_poly.pdbx_seq_one_letter_code
_entity_poly.pdbx_strand_id
1 'polypeptide(L)'
;MKLAVSGKGGVGKTTFAALLIRTLSDQGKKVLAIDADPDANLAAGLGIEGADRIVPIAEMKELVLERTGANPDTIGGYFKLNPRVDDLPDALSARLGNIKFMRLGGVKKGGSGCICPESTLLRALVMHIVLRRDE
;
A
#
# COMPACT_ATOMS: atom_id res chain seq x y z
N MET A 1 -2.09 14.21 9.85
CA MET A 1 -0.66 14.51 9.59
C MET A 1 -0.14 13.49 8.59
N LYS A 2 0.67 13.86 7.60
CA LYS A 2 1.16 12.92 6.57
C LYS A 2 2.68 12.88 6.58
N LEU A 3 3.26 11.69 6.67
CA LEU A 3 4.71 11.48 6.74
C LEU A 3 5.14 10.45 5.70
N ALA A 4 6.25 10.73 5.01
CA ALA A 4 6.89 9.81 4.09
C ALA A 4 8.34 9.61 4.53
N VAL A 5 8.76 8.35 4.68
CA VAL A 5 10.13 7.98 5.08
C VAL A 5 10.82 7.33 3.89
N SER A 6 11.93 7.91 3.43
CA SER A 6 12.70 7.42 2.27
C SER A 6 14.20 7.48 2.52
N GLY A 7 14.97 6.74 1.72
CA GLY A 7 16.43 6.65 1.82
C GLY A 7 16.98 5.31 1.30
N LYS A 8 18.30 5.15 1.32
CA LYS A 8 19.00 3.97 0.77
C LYS A 8 18.67 2.67 1.52
N GLY A 9 18.99 1.53 0.93
CA GLY A 9 18.91 0.22 1.62
C GLY A 9 19.80 0.19 2.87
N GLY A 10 19.36 -0.47 3.93
CA GLY A 10 20.16 -0.68 5.14
C GLY A 10 20.27 0.49 6.13
N VAL A 11 19.78 1.70 5.81
CA VAL A 11 19.90 2.87 6.71
C VAL A 11 18.91 2.89 7.89
N GLY A 12 18.15 1.80 8.12
CA GLY A 12 17.22 1.67 9.25
C GLY A 12 15.84 2.32 9.08
N LYS A 13 15.43 2.66 7.84
CA LYS A 13 14.15 3.34 7.55
C LYS A 13 12.94 2.62 8.10
N THR A 14 12.85 1.31 7.86
CA THR A 14 11.71 0.49 8.29
C THR A 14 11.63 0.42 9.80
N THR A 15 12.77 0.30 10.48
CA THR A 15 12.87 0.35 11.94
C THR A 15 12.40 1.70 12.48
N PHE A 16 12.90 2.80 11.90
CA PHE A 16 12.49 4.15 12.29
C PHE A 16 10.98 4.36 12.08
N ALA A 17 10.45 3.98 10.92
CA ALA A 17 9.03 4.08 10.61
C ALA A 17 8.18 3.25 11.58
N ALA A 18 8.57 2.01 11.88
CA ALA A 18 7.85 1.15 12.82
C ALA A 18 7.79 1.75 14.23
N LEU A 19 8.93 2.26 14.75
CA LEU A 19 8.98 2.92 16.05
C LEU A 19 8.11 4.19 16.07
N LEU A 20 8.20 5.02 15.04
CA LEU A 20 7.39 6.23 14.92
C LEU A 20 5.89 5.92 14.89
N ILE A 21 5.47 4.92 14.12
CA ILE A 21 4.08 4.47 14.04
C ILE A 21 3.61 3.98 15.41
N ARG A 22 4.39 3.15 16.09
CA ARG A 22 4.07 2.66 17.45
C ARG A 22 3.94 3.81 18.45
N THR A 23 4.88 4.76 18.45
CA THR A 23 4.81 5.93 19.32
C THR A 23 3.57 6.79 19.07
N LEU A 24 3.20 7.03 17.81
CA LEU A 24 1.97 7.76 17.48
C LEU A 24 0.71 6.99 17.89
N SER A 25 0.74 5.68 17.72
CA SER A 25 -0.32 4.76 18.15
C SER A 25 -0.51 4.80 19.66
N ASP A 26 0.58 4.74 20.44
CA ASP A 26 0.55 4.77 21.91
C ASP A 26 0.05 6.12 22.45
N GLN A 27 0.22 7.20 21.68
CA GLN A 27 -0.38 8.51 21.95
C GLN A 27 -1.88 8.59 21.58
N GLY A 28 -2.51 7.48 21.22
CA GLY A 28 -3.93 7.39 20.86
C GLY A 28 -4.27 7.94 19.47
N LYS A 29 -3.29 8.19 18.60
CA LYS A 29 -3.55 8.64 17.22
C LYS A 29 -4.01 7.46 16.37
N LYS A 30 -5.00 7.65 15.51
CA LYS A 30 -5.30 6.69 14.44
C LYS A 30 -4.18 6.77 13.40
N VAL A 31 -3.59 5.63 13.04
CA VAL A 31 -2.46 5.60 12.10
C VAL A 31 -2.78 4.68 10.94
N LEU A 32 -2.64 5.18 9.72
CA LEU A 32 -2.59 4.37 8.50
C LEU A 32 -1.13 4.20 8.07
N ALA A 33 -0.58 3.02 8.33
CA ALA A 33 0.75 2.62 7.92
C ALA A 33 0.71 1.99 6.52
N ILE A 34 1.58 2.48 5.62
CA ILE A 34 1.65 1.99 4.24
C ILE A 34 3.08 1.53 3.97
N ASP A 35 3.25 0.26 3.62
CA ASP A 35 4.52 -0.28 3.15
C ASP A 35 4.58 -0.24 1.62
N ALA A 36 5.47 0.62 1.12
CA ALA A 36 5.79 0.78 -0.29
C ALA A 36 7.20 0.25 -0.63
N ASP A 37 7.89 -0.38 0.33
CA ASP A 37 9.21 -0.97 0.10
C ASP A 37 9.04 -2.40 -0.48
N PRO A 38 9.74 -2.74 -1.58
CA PRO A 38 9.69 -4.09 -2.15
C PRO A 38 10.11 -5.19 -1.15
N ASP A 39 11.04 -4.88 -0.22
CA ASP A 39 11.53 -5.84 0.77
C ASP A 39 10.51 -6.09 1.91
N ALA A 40 9.53 -5.19 2.06
CA ALA A 40 8.30 -5.32 2.83
C ALA A 40 8.41 -5.88 4.26
N ASN A 41 9.22 -5.24 5.10
CA ASN A 41 9.44 -5.66 6.49
C ASN A 41 8.66 -4.83 7.52
N LEU A 42 7.84 -3.86 7.11
CA LEU A 42 7.19 -2.95 8.05
C LEU A 42 6.14 -3.65 8.91
N ALA A 43 5.35 -4.57 8.35
CA ALA A 43 4.35 -5.33 9.11
C ALA A 43 4.98 -6.14 10.26
N ALA A 44 6.09 -6.83 9.98
CA ALA A 44 6.85 -7.57 10.98
C ALA A 44 7.45 -6.63 12.03
N GLY A 45 8.02 -5.50 11.60
CA GLY A 45 8.55 -4.46 12.51
C GLY A 45 7.49 -3.84 13.41
N LEU A 46 6.23 -3.79 12.96
CA LEU A 46 5.09 -3.36 13.77
C LEU A 46 4.57 -4.46 14.70
N GLY A 47 4.91 -5.73 14.49
CA GLY A 47 4.38 -6.86 15.24
C GLY A 47 2.96 -7.26 14.82
N ILE A 48 2.62 -7.09 13.54
CA ILE A 48 1.36 -7.58 12.97
C ILE A 48 1.49 -9.09 12.74
N GLU A 49 0.61 -9.88 13.35
CA GLU A 49 0.56 -11.33 13.12
C GLU A 49 0.13 -11.65 11.68
N GLY A 50 0.74 -12.68 11.08
CA GLY A 50 0.44 -13.07 9.70
C GLY A 50 0.87 -12.04 8.66
N ALA A 51 1.91 -11.25 8.96
CA ALA A 51 2.49 -10.25 8.05
C ALA A 51 2.80 -10.81 6.65
N ASP A 52 3.22 -12.08 6.58
CA ASP A 52 3.49 -12.85 5.37
C ASP A 52 2.26 -13.09 4.49
N ARG A 53 1.07 -13.10 5.09
CA ARG A 53 -0.22 -13.32 4.40
C ARG A 53 -0.82 -12.04 3.83
N ILE A 54 -0.25 -10.88 4.13
CA ILE A 54 -0.74 -9.60 3.64
C ILE A 54 -0.32 -9.44 2.18
N VAL A 55 -1.28 -9.71 1.29
CA VAL A 55 -1.11 -9.62 -0.15
C VAL A 55 -0.89 -8.15 -0.55
N PRO A 56 0.15 -7.84 -1.35
CA PRO A 56 0.32 -6.50 -1.90
C PRO A 56 -0.80 -6.12 -2.86
N ILE A 57 -1.28 -4.88 -2.81
CA ILE A 57 -2.39 -4.41 -3.67
C ILE A 57 -2.06 -4.53 -5.16
N ALA A 58 -0.81 -4.30 -5.54
CA ALA A 58 -0.34 -4.51 -6.92
C ALA A 58 -0.48 -5.96 -7.41
N GLU A 59 -0.54 -6.94 -6.50
CA GLU A 59 -0.64 -8.37 -6.84
C GLU A 59 -2.09 -8.88 -6.84
N MET A 60 -3.06 -8.05 -6.44
CA MET A 60 -4.49 -8.38 -6.41
C MET A 60 -5.11 -8.22 -7.80
N LYS A 61 -4.88 -9.19 -8.69
CA LYS A 61 -5.33 -9.14 -10.10
C LYS A 61 -6.83 -8.91 -10.26
N GLU A 62 -7.66 -9.57 -9.45
CA GLU A 62 -9.13 -9.44 -9.50
C GLU A 62 -9.57 -8.02 -9.13
N LEU A 63 -8.97 -7.45 -8.08
CA LEU A 63 -9.25 -6.07 -7.66
C LEU A 63 -8.83 -5.06 -8.73
N VAL A 64 -7.65 -5.27 -9.31
CA VAL A 64 -7.12 -4.41 -10.38
C VAL A 64 -8.06 -4.44 -11.59
N LEU A 65 -8.49 -5.63 -12.02
CA LEU A 65 -9.46 -5.81 -13.08
C LEU A 65 -10.81 -5.14 -12.74
N GLU A 66 -11.35 -5.38 -11.55
CA GLU A 66 -12.64 -4.81 -11.11
C GLU A 66 -12.60 -3.27 -11.12
N ARG A 67 -11.50 -2.68 -10.64
CA ARG A 67 -11.39 -1.23 -10.46
C ARG A 67 -11.01 -0.50 -11.75
N THR A 68 -10.13 -1.09 -12.54
CA THR A 68 -9.58 -0.45 -13.76
C THR A 68 -10.29 -0.89 -15.04
N GLY A 69 -10.99 -2.02 -15.02
CA GLY A 69 -11.63 -2.62 -16.20
C GLY A 69 -10.67 -3.26 -17.18
N ALA A 70 -9.37 -3.34 -16.87
CA ALA A 70 -8.36 -3.95 -17.73
C ALA A 70 -7.66 -5.11 -17.04
N ASN A 71 -7.49 -6.18 -17.81
CA ASN A 71 -6.66 -7.30 -17.42
C ASN A 71 -5.19 -6.95 -17.72
N PRO A 72 -4.27 -7.07 -16.76
CA PRO A 72 -2.83 -6.83 -16.96
C PRO A 72 -2.24 -7.62 -18.13
N ASP A 73 -2.82 -8.79 -18.43
CA ASP A 73 -2.36 -9.70 -19.48
C ASP A 73 -2.89 -9.32 -20.89
N THR A 74 -3.73 -8.27 -21.01
CA THR A 74 -4.29 -7.79 -22.28
C THR A 74 -3.61 -6.51 -22.76
N ILE A 75 -3.00 -6.56 -23.94
CA ILE A 75 -2.35 -5.41 -24.57
C ILE A 75 -3.39 -4.58 -25.34
N GLY A 76 -3.41 -3.25 -25.12
CA GLY A 76 -4.23 -2.32 -25.91
C GLY A 76 -5.70 -2.17 -25.46
N GLY A 77 -6.06 -2.69 -24.28
CA GLY A 77 -7.39 -2.51 -23.70
C GLY A 77 -7.64 -1.10 -23.13
N TYR A 78 -8.91 -0.67 -23.13
CA TYR A 78 -9.32 0.52 -22.39
C TYR A 78 -9.24 0.26 -20.88
N PHE A 79 -8.61 1.16 -20.13
CA PHE A 79 -8.58 1.10 -18.67
C PHE A 79 -8.93 2.45 -18.05
N LYS A 80 -9.60 2.41 -16.90
CA LYS A 80 -10.03 3.60 -16.15
C LYS A 80 -8.84 4.21 -15.42
N LEU A 81 -8.50 5.46 -15.76
CA LEU A 81 -7.41 6.24 -15.15
C LEU A 81 -7.68 6.70 -13.71
N ASN A 82 -8.96 6.77 -13.34
CA ASN A 82 -9.45 7.25 -12.06
C ASN A 82 -10.37 6.20 -11.39
N PRO A 83 -9.82 5.03 -11.03
CA PRO A 83 -10.60 4.03 -10.32
C PRO A 83 -11.09 4.55 -8.97
N ARG A 84 -12.22 4.01 -8.51
CA ARG A 84 -12.74 4.27 -7.17
C ARG A 84 -11.89 3.52 -6.13
N VAL A 85 -11.48 4.21 -5.06
CA VAL A 85 -10.48 3.68 -4.09
C VAL A 85 -10.77 4.09 -2.64
N ASP A 86 -11.90 4.76 -2.38
CA ASP A 86 -12.26 5.29 -1.07
C ASP A 86 -12.49 4.21 -0.01
N ASP A 87 -12.92 3.03 -0.43
CA ASP A 87 -13.21 1.86 0.39
C ASP A 87 -11.95 1.06 0.77
N LEU A 88 -10.91 1.10 -0.07
CA LEU A 88 -9.77 0.19 0.03
C LEU A 88 -9.00 0.26 1.36
N PRO A 89 -8.76 1.44 1.96
CA PRO A 89 -8.03 1.49 3.23
C PRO A 89 -8.81 0.88 4.40
N ASP A 90 -10.12 0.73 4.31
CA ASP A 90 -10.92 0.07 5.35
C ASP A 90 -11.13 -1.42 5.06
N ALA A 91 -11.24 -1.79 3.78
CA ALA A 91 -11.48 -3.15 3.34
C ALA A 91 -10.21 -4.03 3.35
N LEU A 92 -9.05 -3.47 3.02
CA LEU A 92 -7.82 -4.24 2.78
C LEU A 92 -6.77 -4.10 3.90
N SER A 93 -7.02 -3.28 4.91
CA SER A 93 -6.04 -3.05 5.97
C SER A 93 -6.03 -4.16 7.02
N ALA A 94 -4.84 -4.67 7.32
CA ALA A 94 -4.62 -5.40 8.56
C ALA A 94 -4.72 -4.44 9.75
N ARG A 95 -5.18 -4.92 10.91
CA ARG A 95 -5.38 -4.10 12.12
C ARG A 95 -4.53 -4.57 13.27
N LEU A 96 -3.97 -3.60 13.99
CA LEU A 96 -3.28 -3.81 15.26
C LEU A 96 -3.58 -2.62 16.18
N GLY A 97 -4.54 -2.80 17.09
CA GLY A 97 -5.07 -1.69 17.89
C GLY A 97 -5.65 -0.59 17.00
N ASN A 98 -5.09 0.61 17.09
CA ASN A 98 -5.42 1.82 16.31
C ASN A 98 -4.56 2.01 15.04
N ILE A 99 -3.76 1.01 14.67
CA ILE A 99 -2.98 0.99 13.43
C ILE A 99 -3.74 0.19 12.38
N LYS A 100 -3.95 0.81 11.22
CA LYS A 100 -4.29 0.15 9.96
C LYS A 100 -3.03 -0.01 9.14
N PHE A 101 -2.81 -1.17 8.53
CA PHE A 101 -1.64 -1.45 7.73
C PHE A 101 -2.01 -1.93 6.33
N MET A 102 -1.38 -1.35 5.31
CA MET A 102 -1.52 -1.75 3.92
C MET A 102 -0.17 -1.96 3.26
N ARG A 103 -0.10 -2.93 2.36
CA ARG A 103 1.08 -3.18 1.51
C ARG A 103 0.73 -2.83 0.06
N LEU A 104 1.45 -1.88 -0.54
CA LEU A 104 1.17 -1.50 -1.94
C LEU A 104 1.72 -2.52 -2.93
N GLY A 105 2.95 -2.99 -2.68
CA GLY A 105 3.70 -3.78 -3.66
C GLY A 105 4.32 -2.92 -4.76
N GLY A 106 5.03 -3.56 -5.69
CA GLY A 106 5.74 -2.85 -6.75
C GLY A 106 6.18 -3.76 -7.91
N VAL A 107 6.90 -3.18 -8.86
CA VAL A 107 7.44 -3.89 -10.03
C VAL A 107 8.57 -4.82 -9.56
N LYS A 108 8.35 -6.15 -9.65
CA LYS A 108 9.37 -7.14 -9.25
C LYS A 108 10.51 -7.27 -10.27
N LYS A 109 10.26 -7.04 -11.57
CA LYS A 109 11.27 -7.17 -12.64
C LYS A 109 10.87 -6.40 -13.90
N GLY A 110 11.80 -5.72 -14.54
CA GLY A 110 11.57 -5.10 -15.85
C GLY A 110 11.31 -6.16 -16.94
N GLY A 111 10.38 -5.88 -17.86
CA GLY A 111 10.05 -6.78 -18.98
C GLY A 111 9.03 -7.88 -18.65
N SER A 112 8.36 -7.83 -17.50
CA SER A 112 7.38 -8.84 -17.08
C SER A 112 5.94 -8.60 -17.58
N GLY A 113 5.71 -7.61 -18.45
CA GLY A 113 4.38 -7.26 -18.97
C GLY A 113 3.99 -5.80 -18.71
N CYS A 114 2.72 -5.47 -18.98
CA CYS A 114 2.15 -4.15 -18.77
C CYS A 114 1.69 -3.97 -17.31
N ILE A 115 2.23 -2.97 -16.60
CA ILE A 115 1.85 -2.64 -15.21
C ILE A 115 0.97 -1.38 -15.08
N CYS A 116 0.44 -0.90 -16.20
CA CYS A 116 -0.34 0.34 -16.24
C CYS A 116 -1.61 0.27 -15.35
N PRO A 117 -2.39 -0.83 -15.33
CA PRO A 117 -3.57 -0.95 -14.48
C PRO A 117 -3.24 -0.87 -12.97
N GLU A 118 -2.27 -1.64 -12.50
CA GLU A 118 -1.84 -1.69 -11.10
C GLU A 118 -1.29 -0.33 -10.67
N SER A 119 -0.42 0.26 -11.49
CA SER A 119 0.17 1.57 -11.21
C SER A 119 -0.89 2.67 -11.13
N THR A 120 -1.93 2.57 -11.95
CA THR A 120 -3.06 3.50 -11.96
C THR A 120 -3.88 3.37 -10.68
N LEU A 121 -4.17 2.13 -10.25
CA LEU A 121 -4.87 1.87 -9.00
C LEU A 121 -4.09 2.39 -7.79
N LEU A 122 -2.80 2.06 -7.71
CA LEU A 122 -1.93 2.52 -6.62
C LEU A 122 -1.81 4.04 -6.59
N ARG A 123 -1.66 4.68 -7.75
CA ARG A 123 -1.60 6.15 -7.84
C ARG A 123 -2.91 6.78 -7.37
N ALA A 124 -4.06 6.26 -7.79
CA ALA A 124 -5.36 6.75 -7.34
C ALA A 124 -5.53 6.59 -5.82
N LEU A 125 -5.12 5.43 -5.27
CA LEU A 125 -5.18 5.13 -3.84
C LEU A 125 -4.31 6.09 -3.01
N VAL A 126 -3.05 6.27 -3.38
CA VAL A 126 -2.14 7.18 -2.68
C VAL A 126 -2.66 8.62 -2.74
N MET A 127 -3.14 9.08 -3.91
CA MET A 127 -3.75 10.40 -4.04
C MET A 127 -4.98 10.55 -3.12
N HIS A 128 -5.84 9.54 -3.05
CA HIS A 128 -7.00 9.56 -2.16
C HIS A 128 -6.58 9.65 -0.69
N ILE A 129 -5.61 8.85 -0.26
CA ILE A 129 -5.14 8.83 1.14
C ILE A 129 -4.50 10.16 1.54
N VAL A 130 -3.71 10.76 0.65
CA VAL A 130 -3.01 12.01 0.92
C VAL A 130 -3.98 13.19 0.94
N LEU A 131 -4.96 13.23 0.02
CA LEU A 131 -5.83 14.40 -0.18
C LEU A 131 -7.17 14.35 0.55
N ARG A 132 -7.68 13.17 0.90
CA ARG A 132 -9.06 13.02 1.41
C ARG A 132 -9.20 12.33 2.76
N ARG A 133 -8.13 11.78 3.33
CA ARG A 133 -8.17 11.15 4.66
C ARG A 133 -7.41 11.97 5.69
N ASP A 134 -7.94 12.04 6.91
CA ASP A 134 -7.34 12.81 8.01
C ASP A 134 -6.55 11.96 9.01
N GLU A 135 -6.68 10.63 8.92
CA GLU A 135 -5.81 9.66 9.60
C GLU A 135 -4.38 9.67 9.03
#